data_AF-A0A383DRN6-F1
#
_entry.id   AF-A0A383DRN6-F1
#
_cell.length_a   1.000
_cell.length_b   1.000
_cell.length_c   1.000
_cell.angle_alpha   90.00
_cell.angle_beta   90.00
_cell.angle_gamma   90.00
#
_symmetry.space_group_name_H-M   'P 1'
#
loop_
_entity.id
_entity.type
_entity.pdbx_description
1 polymer ?
#
loop_
_entity_poly.entity_id
_entity_poly.type
_entity_poly.pdbx_seq_one_letter_code
_entity_poly.pdbx_strand_id
1 'polypeptide(L)'
;SAFAWGAFSIWLTILLTNFEPFTSGSGLETGLYGIPIIFGLVFVDPIIGEIRRIRGAKLAIVVGTSTSYIVWISCYFWLGTPLWIGLLLAPLTVLGELPSIRYVDDNATIILLPLGALLLLSPLL
;
A
#
# COMPACT_ATOMS: atom_id res chain seq x y z
N SER A 1 -14.64 -13.28 -2.09
CA SER A 1 -15.39 -12.02 -2.07
C SER A 1 -14.38 -10.90 -1.98
N ALA A 2 -14.40 -9.95 -2.91
CA ALA A 2 -13.48 -8.80 -2.94
C ALA A 2 -13.55 -7.99 -1.64
N PHE A 3 -14.77 -7.73 -1.17
CA PHE A 3 -15.01 -7.04 0.11
C PHE A 3 -14.36 -7.74 1.30
N ALA A 4 -14.46 -9.08 1.38
CA ALA A 4 -13.87 -9.84 2.48
C ALA A 4 -12.34 -9.77 2.46
N TRP A 5 -11.73 -9.85 1.28
CA TRP A 5 -10.28 -9.75 1.10
C TRP A 5 -9.75 -8.35 1.37
N GLY A 6 -10.44 -7.31 0.91
CA GLY A 6 -10.13 -5.92 1.24
C GLY A 6 -10.26 -5.63 2.73
N ALA A 7 -11.37 -6.02 3.36
CA ALA A 7 -11.56 -5.84 4.80
C ALA A 7 -10.49 -6.58 5.60
N PHE A 8 -10.22 -7.85 5.28
CA PHE A 8 -9.20 -8.65 5.96
C PHE A 8 -7.81 -7.99 5.89
N SER A 9 -7.39 -7.57 4.71
CA SER A 9 -6.07 -6.97 4.51
C SER A 9 -5.93 -5.61 5.20
N ILE A 10 -6.97 -4.78 5.23
CA ILE A 10 -7.01 -3.52 6.00
C ILE A 10 -6.88 -3.80 7.50
N TRP A 11 -7.71 -4.71 8.04
CA TRP A 11 -7.67 -5.04 9.47
C TRP A 11 -6.31 -5.61 9.89
N LEU A 12 -5.73 -6.47 9.04
CA LEU A 12 -4.40 -7.02 9.29
C LEU A 12 -3.32 -5.93 9.26
N THR A 13 -3.41 -4.97 8.33
CA THR A 13 -2.49 -3.82 8.26
C THR A 13 -2.57 -3.00 9.53
N ILE A 14 -3.78 -2.59 9.95
CA ILE A 14 -3.98 -1.82 11.17
C ILE A 14 -3.44 -2.59 12.37
N LEU A 15 -3.74 -3.89 12.48
CA LEU A 15 -3.27 -4.70 13.60
C LEU A 15 -1.75 -4.75 13.65
N LEU A 16 -1.08 -5.04 12.54
CA LEU A 16 0.37 -5.25 12.50
C LEU A 16 1.18 -3.95 12.62
N THR A 17 0.73 -2.85 12.00
CA THR A 17 1.47 -1.58 12.06
C THR A 17 1.33 -0.86 13.41
N ASN A 18 0.45 -1.34 14.29
CA ASN A 18 0.32 -0.83 15.67
C ASN A 18 1.22 -1.56 16.67
N PHE A 19 2.09 -2.48 16.24
CA PHE A 19 3.11 -3.09 17.08
C PHE A 19 4.50 -2.48 16.82
N GLU A 20 5.36 -2.55 17.83
CA GLU A 20 6.81 -2.32 17.67
C GLU A 20 7.37 -3.25 16.56
N PRO A 21 8.27 -2.77 15.68
CA PRO A 21 8.92 -1.45 15.65
C PRO A 21 8.19 -0.41 14.77
N PHE A 22 6.94 -0.67 14.36
CA PHE A 22 6.25 0.15 13.35
C PHE A 22 5.54 1.38 13.90
N THR A 23 5.42 1.48 15.22
CA THR A 23 4.75 2.58 15.91
C THR A 23 5.69 3.22 16.92
N SER A 24 5.76 4.55 16.94
CA SER A 24 6.57 5.32 17.87
C SER A 24 5.81 6.57 18.32
N GLY A 25 4.63 6.39 18.91
CA GLY A 25 3.81 7.53 19.34
C GLY A 25 2.39 7.18 19.73
N SER A 26 1.55 8.19 19.80
CA SER A 26 0.12 8.05 20.10
C SER A 26 -0.73 8.83 19.09
N GLY A 27 -1.94 8.35 18.79
CA GLY A 27 -2.83 9.00 17.82
C GLY A 27 -2.45 8.71 16.36
N LEU A 28 -2.40 9.74 15.51
CA LEU A 28 -2.12 9.61 14.07
C LEU A 28 -0.72 9.07 13.75
N GLU A 29 0.23 9.24 14.68
CA GLU A 29 1.59 8.73 14.55
C GLU A 29 1.65 7.20 14.52
N THR A 30 0.66 6.50 15.06
CA THR A 30 0.60 5.03 14.98
C THR A 30 0.25 4.52 13.58
N GLY A 31 -0.24 5.42 12.71
CA GLY A 31 -0.57 5.14 11.33
C GLY A 31 0.57 5.35 10.34
N LEU A 32 1.81 5.56 10.82
CA LEU A 32 2.95 5.99 10.00
C LEU A 32 3.20 5.10 8.77
N TYR A 33 3.02 3.79 8.89
CA TYR A 33 3.08 2.85 7.76
C TYR A 33 1.73 2.33 7.30
N GLY A 34 0.75 2.20 8.20
CA GLY A 34 -0.56 1.63 7.87
C GLY A 34 -1.38 2.54 6.95
N ILE A 35 -1.36 3.86 7.19
CA ILE A 35 -2.10 4.84 6.39
C ILE A 35 -1.65 4.84 4.92
N PRO A 36 -0.36 5.01 4.58
CA PRO A 36 0.07 5.01 3.17
C PRO A 36 -0.22 3.68 2.47
N ILE A 37 -0.16 2.54 3.16
CA ILE A 37 -0.54 1.23 2.60
C ILE A 37 -2.03 1.19 2.27
N ILE A 38 -2.90 1.61 3.19
CA ILE A 38 -4.35 1.65 2.98
C ILE A 38 -4.72 2.65 1.87
N PHE A 39 -4.01 3.79 1.79
CA PHE A 39 -4.18 4.76 0.72
C PHE A 39 -3.82 4.21 -0.67
N GLY A 40 -2.95 3.20 -0.74
CA GLY A 40 -2.75 2.41 -1.95
C GLY A 40 -4.06 1.83 -2.49
N LEU A 41 -4.83 1.16 -1.63
CA LEU A 41 -6.14 0.64 -2.01
C LEU A 41 -7.16 1.75 -2.32
N VAL A 42 -7.15 2.86 -1.58
CA VAL A 42 -8.15 3.93 -1.76
C VAL A 42 -7.94 4.74 -3.03
N PHE A 43 -6.69 5.05 -3.39
CA PHE A 43 -6.36 5.96 -4.49
C PHE A 43 -5.69 5.25 -5.66
N VAL A 44 -4.70 4.40 -5.39
CA VAL A 44 -3.88 3.79 -6.45
C VAL A 44 -4.70 2.75 -7.23
N ASP A 45 -5.46 1.90 -6.53
CA ASP A 45 -6.30 0.87 -7.17
C ASP A 45 -7.34 1.46 -8.17
N PRO A 46 -8.25 2.38 -7.78
CA PRO A 46 -9.22 2.94 -8.72
C PRO A 46 -8.57 3.62 -9.94
N ILE A 47 -7.43 4.29 -9.73
CA ILE A 47 -6.70 4.95 -10.81
C ILE A 47 -6.08 3.91 -11.77
N ILE A 48 -5.46 2.85 -11.26
CA ILE A 48 -4.92 1.78 -12.12
C ILE A 48 -6.06 1.12 -12.88
N GLY A 49 -7.15 0.75 -12.20
CA GLY A 49 -8.32 0.12 -12.80
C GLY A 49 -8.88 0.93 -13.96
N GLU A 50 -9.05 2.24 -13.76
CA GLU A 50 -9.63 3.12 -14.78
C GLU A 50 -8.68 3.39 -15.95
N ILE A 51 -7.39 3.62 -15.70
CA ILE A 51 -6.40 3.81 -16.78
C ILE A 51 -6.21 2.51 -17.57
N ARG A 52 -6.22 1.35 -16.91
CA ARG A 52 -6.15 0.03 -17.56
C ARG A 52 -7.33 -0.17 -18.51
N ARG A 53 -8.53 0.26 -18.11
CA ARG A 53 -9.76 0.20 -18.91
C ARG A 53 -9.71 1.10 -20.15
N ILE A 54 -9.16 2.31 -20.05
CA ILE A 54 -9.18 3.30 -21.15
C ILE A 54 -7.94 3.21 -22.06
N ARG A 55 -6.76 3.02 -21.48
CA ARG A 55 -5.45 3.22 -22.14
C ARG A 55 -4.55 1.98 -22.11
N GLY A 56 -4.97 0.91 -21.43
CA GLY A 56 -4.24 -0.35 -21.34
C GLY A 56 -3.20 -0.42 -20.21
N ALA A 57 -2.67 -1.62 -20.00
CA ALA A 57 -1.89 -1.97 -18.81
C ALA A 57 -0.57 -1.19 -18.65
N LYS A 58 0.16 -0.92 -19.75
CA LYS A 58 1.46 -0.22 -19.68
C LYS A 58 1.33 1.18 -19.07
N LEU A 59 0.33 1.94 -19.52
CA LEU A 59 0.10 3.28 -18.98
C LEU A 59 -0.46 3.22 -17.56
N ALA A 60 -1.30 2.22 -17.26
CA ALA A 60 -1.85 2.03 -15.93
C ALA A 60 -0.76 1.78 -14.88
N ILE A 61 0.27 0.99 -15.21
CA ILE A 61 1.42 0.78 -14.33
C ILE A 61 2.17 2.09 -14.08
N VAL A 62 2.50 2.84 -15.14
CA VAL A 62 3.25 4.11 -15.01
C VAL A 62 2.47 5.13 -14.17
N VAL A 63 1.18 5.29 -14.44
CA VAL A 63 0.31 6.21 -13.70
C VAL A 63 0.13 5.73 -12.27
N GLY A 64 -0.14 4.43 -12.06
CA GLY A 64 -0.27 3.83 -10.73
C GLY A 64 0.97 4.00 -9.88
N THR A 65 2.16 3.80 -10.45
CA THR A 65 3.44 4.01 -9.75
C THR A 65 3.63 5.47 -9.39
N SER A 66 3.31 6.38 -10.31
CA SER A 66 3.38 7.83 -10.05
C SER A 66 2.42 8.24 -8.92
N THR A 67 1.17 7.77 -8.95
CA THR A 67 0.18 8.00 -7.89
C THR A 67 0.64 7.44 -6.55
N SER A 68 1.18 6.22 -6.55
CA SER A 68 1.70 5.58 -5.33
C SER A 68 2.83 6.39 -4.72
N TYR A 69 3.78 6.89 -5.53
CA TYR A 69 4.81 7.80 -5.04
C TYR A 69 4.25 9.09 -4.46
N ILE A 70 3.24 9.69 -5.11
CA ILE A 70 2.57 10.90 -4.58
C ILE A 70 1.96 10.61 -3.21
N VAL A 71 1.28 9.47 -3.04
CA VAL A 71 0.71 9.04 -1.75
C VAL A 71 1.81 8.93 -0.68
N TRP A 72 2.87 8.17 -0.94
CA TRP A 72 3.95 7.95 0.02
C TRP A 72 4.71 9.24 0.37
N ILE A 73 5.00 10.09 -0.61
CA ILE A 73 5.67 11.38 -0.39
C ILE A 73 4.77 12.34 0.40
N SER A 74 3.46 12.34 0.12
CA SER A 74 2.51 13.15 0.90
C SER A 74 2.45 12.68 2.35
N CYS A 75 2.46 11.35 2.58
CA CYS A 75 2.54 10.76 3.92
C CYS A 75 3.87 11.07 4.61
N TYR A 76 4.99 11.17 3.91
CA TYR A 76 6.24 11.65 4.50
C TYR A 76 6.10 13.07 5.07
N PHE A 77 5.53 14.00 4.31
CA PHE A 77 5.35 15.38 4.79
C PHE A 77 4.29 15.51 5.88
N TRP A 78 3.28 14.63 5.90
CA TRP A 78 2.17 14.71 6.86
C TRP A 78 2.39 13.89 8.14
N LEU A 79 2.91 12.67 8.02
CA LEU A 79 3.05 11.68 9.09
C LEU A 79 4.52 11.43 9.48
N GLY A 80 5.48 11.91 8.71
CA GLY A 80 6.91 11.65 8.96
C GLY A 80 7.38 10.27 8.50
N THR A 81 6.61 9.56 7.66
CA THR A 81 6.96 8.22 7.16
C THR A 81 8.32 8.23 6.43
N PRO A 82 9.30 7.38 6.81
CA PRO A 82 10.63 7.39 6.18
C PRO A 82 10.56 7.29 4.65
N LEU A 83 11.16 8.26 3.96
CA LEU A 83 11.12 8.34 2.49
C LEU A 83 11.67 7.09 1.81
N TRP A 84 12.71 6.48 2.36
CA TRP A 84 13.31 5.27 1.78
C TRP A 84 12.35 4.07 1.81
N ILE A 85 11.49 3.96 2.82
CA ILE A 85 10.41 2.97 2.87
C ILE A 85 9.37 3.28 1.79
N GLY A 86 8.93 4.53 1.69
CA GLY A 86 8.00 4.94 0.65
C GLY A 86 8.53 4.70 -0.75
N LEU A 87 9.84 4.89 -0.97
CA LEU A 87 10.46 4.66 -2.26
C LEU A 87 10.41 3.20 -2.71
N LEU A 88 10.51 2.28 -1.74
CA LEU A 88 10.51 0.82 -1.96
C LEU A 88 9.09 0.24 -1.99
N LEU A 89 8.21 0.70 -1.10
CA LEU A 89 6.84 0.18 -1.00
C LEU A 89 5.91 0.73 -2.09
N ALA A 90 6.15 1.94 -2.62
CA ALA A 90 5.33 2.51 -3.68
C ALA A 90 5.19 1.62 -4.94
N PRO A 91 6.29 1.10 -5.54
CA PRO A 91 6.18 0.18 -6.68
C PRO A 91 5.58 -1.17 -6.28
N LEU A 92 5.79 -1.63 -5.04
CA LEU A 92 5.20 -2.87 -4.54
C LEU A 92 3.68 -2.80 -4.47
N THR A 93 3.11 -1.66 -4.06
CA THR A 93 1.65 -1.44 -4.13
C THR A 93 1.13 -1.72 -5.55
N VAL A 94 1.77 -1.17 -6.58
CA VAL A 94 1.37 -1.38 -7.98
C VAL A 94 1.61 -2.80 -8.46
N LEU A 95 2.67 -3.46 -8.01
CA LEU A 95 2.93 -4.86 -8.31
C LEU A 95 1.84 -5.76 -7.72
N GLY A 96 1.24 -5.40 -6.59
CA GLY A 96 0.11 -6.09 -6.00
C GLY A 96 -1.12 -6.15 -6.93
N GLU A 97 -1.22 -5.23 -7.89
CA GLU A 97 -2.33 -5.14 -8.85
C GLU A 97 -2.12 -6.00 -10.12
N LEU A 98 -0.92 -6.55 -10.31
CA LEU A 98 -0.57 -7.37 -11.48
C LEU A 98 -0.98 -8.85 -11.39
N PRO A 99 -0.80 -9.56 -10.25
CA PRO A 99 -1.06 -10.99 -10.19
C PRO A 99 -2.55 -11.28 -9.97
N SER A 100 -3.20 -11.93 -10.94
CA SER A 100 -4.50 -12.58 -10.69
C SER A 100 -4.27 -13.94 -10.02
N ILE A 101 -4.13 -13.97 -8.70
CA ILE A 101 -4.08 -15.25 -7.97
C ILE A 101 -5.50 -15.81 -7.89
N ARG A 102 -5.70 -17.09 -8.24
CA ARG A 102 -7.04 -17.71 -8.24
C ARG A 102 -7.77 -17.65 -6.88
N TYR A 103 -7.01 -17.50 -5.79
CA TYR A 103 -7.50 -17.60 -4.42
C TYR A 103 -7.53 -16.27 -3.66
N VAL A 104 -6.77 -15.27 -4.10
CA VAL A 104 -6.61 -13.98 -3.40
C VAL A 104 -7.01 -12.86 -4.35
N ASP A 105 -7.84 -11.95 -3.86
CA ASP A 105 -8.30 -10.78 -4.60
C ASP A 105 -7.18 -9.75 -4.78
N ASP A 106 -7.24 -9.00 -5.87
CA ASP A 106 -6.33 -7.88 -6.19
C ASP A 106 -6.33 -6.80 -5.09
N ASN A 107 -7.50 -6.50 -4.52
CA ASN A 107 -7.63 -5.58 -3.37
C ASN A 107 -6.83 -6.03 -2.14
N ALA A 108 -6.68 -7.35 -1.94
CA ALA A 108 -5.84 -7.84 -0.87
C ALA A 108 -4.36 -7.78 -1.25
N THR A 109 -3.97 -8.13 -2.46
CA THR A 109 -2.55 -8.13 -2.86
C THR A 109 -1.97 -6.72 -2.91
N ILE A 110 -2.75 -5.69 -3.26
CA ILE A 110 -2.31 -4.29 -3.24
C ILE A 110 -1.90 -3.81 -1.83
N ILE A 111 -2.48 -4.41 -0.78
CA ILE A 111 -2.18 -4.13 0.63
C ILE A 111 -1.15 -5.12 1.19
N LEU A 112 -1.38 -6.41 1.00
CA LEU A 112 -0.59 -7.48 1.62
C LEU A 112 0.84 -7.52 1.07
N LEU A 113 1.07 -7.14 -0.19
CA LEU A 113 2.40 -7.12 -0.78
C LEU A 113 3.31 -6.04 -0.14
N PRO A 114 2.92 -4.75 -0.09
CA PRO A 114 3.73 -3.75 0.62
C PRO A 114 3.78 -4.00 2.13
N LEU A 115 2.71 -4.51 2.75
CA LEU A 115 2.72 -4.91 4.16
C LEU A 115 3.74 -6.03 4.42
N GLY A 116 3.76 -7.07 3.59
CA GLY A 116 4.71 -8.17 3.72
C GLY A 116 6.16 -7.70 3.57
N ALA A 117 6.43 -6.79 2.62
CA ALA A 117 7.74 -6.18 2.48
C ALA A 117 8.12 -5.33 3.69
N LEU A 118 7.19 -4.54 4.24
CA LEU A 118 7.41 -3.79 5.47
C LEU A 118 7.78 -4.72 6.64
N LEU A 119 7.08 -5.84 6.80
CA LEU A 119 7.38 -6.83 7.84
C LEU A 119 8.79 -7.41 7.69
N LEU A 120 9.21 -7.71 6.45
CA LEU A 120 10.58 -8.18 6.18
C LEU A 120 11.65 -7.12 6.45
N LEU A 121 11.30 -5.84 6.30
CA LEU A 121 12.18 -4.71 6.60
C LEU A 121 12.20 -4.35 8.09
N SER A 122 11.34 -4.94 8.93
CA SER A 122 11.27 -4.66 10.36
C SER A 122 12.60 -4.68 11.12
N PRO A 123 13.59 -5.56 10.83
CA PRO A 123 14.86 -5.54 11.56
C PRO A 123 15.74 -4.32 11.21
N LEU A 124 15.37 -3.55 10.19
CA LEU A 124 16.11 -2.40 9.67
C LEU A 124 15.40 -1.06 9.98
N LEU A 125 14.23 -1.12 10.61
CA LEU A 125 13.44 0.02 11.08
C LEU A 125 13.86 0.40 12.50
#